data_AF-A0A0G1QI76-F1
#
_entry.id   AF-A0A0G1QI76-F1
#
_cell.length_a   1.000
_cell.length_b   1.000
_cell.length_c   1.000
_cell.angle_alpha   90.00
_cell.angle_beta   90.00
_cell.angle_gamma   90.00
#
_symmetry.space_group_name_H-M   'P 1'
#
loop_
_entity.id
_entity.type
_entity.pdbx_description
1 polymer ?
#
loop_
_entity_poly.entity_id
_entity_poly.type
_entity_poly.pdbx_seq_one_letter_code
_entity_poly.pdbx_strand_id
1 'polypeptide(L)'
;MVVDGEVKVSLVDAELGDGTDYKQYVALGGLINELDYQKALEMVRGRDQVGGVVADEHEEQMFVRQVERIMRVVQSDFKTPEMRARRVNLFVALRNDIEPGNECYHGVMGDENIFMQVLKMMNLPGLIRRMRDAYPYMRFV
;
A
#
# COMPACT_ATOMS: atom_id res chain seq x y z
N MET A 1 12.94 38.94 8.61
CA MET A 1 13.10 37.93 9.66
C MET A 1 12.43 36.68 9.14
N VAL A 2 13.22 35.74 8.62
CA VAL A 2 12.71 34.49 8.04
C VAL A 2 12.47 33.56 9.21
N VAL A 3 11.20 33.20 9.45
CA VAL A 3 10.84 32.18 10.43
C VAL A 3 11.03 30.85 9.72
N ASP A 4 12.03 30.10 10.19
CA ASP A 4 12.33 28.75 9.74
C ASP A 4 11.08 27.88 9.89
N GLY A 5 10.56 27.43 8.74
CA GLY A 5 9.50 26.45 8.66
C GLY A 5 10.04 25.07 8.98
N GLU A 6 10.22 24.77 10.27
CA GLU A 6 10.24 23.37 10.71
C GLU A 6 8.85 22.78 10.45
N VAL A 7 8.74 22.09 9.31
CA VAL A 7 7.68 21.12 9.09
C VAL A 7 7.85 20.05 10.16
N LYS A 8 7.08 20.15 11.25
CA LYS A 8 6.81 19.03 12.14
C LYS A 8 6.11 17.97 11.29
N VAL A 9 6.88 17.11 10.64
CA VAL A 9 6.41 15.82 10.12
C VAL A 9 5.87 15.11 11.35
N SER A 10 4.55 15.00 11.42
CA SER A 10 3.89 14.44 12.60
C SER A 10 4.33 12.97 12.70
N LEU A 11 4.48 12.45 13.92
CA LEU A 11 4.85 11.04 14.13
C LEU A 11 3.87 10.06 13.44
N VAL A 12 2.66 10.52 13.09
CA VAL A 12 1.70 9.79 12.24
C VAL A 12 2.17 9.66 10.80
N ASP A 13 2.81 10.69 10.23
CA ASP A 13 3.31 10.68 8.85
C ASP A 13 4.45 9.67 8.67
N ALA A 14 5.33 9.54 9.67
CA ALA A 14 6.47 8.63 9.66
C ALA A 14 6.08 7.14 9.63
N GLU A 15 4.84 6.79 10.01
CA GLU A 15 4.34 5.40 9.97
C GLU A 15 3.23 5.17 8.94
N LEU A 16 2.66 6.25 8.40
CA LEU A 16 1.81 6.22 7.21
C LEU A 16 2.60 5.92 5.93
N GLY A 17 3.93 6.03 5.96
CA GLY A 17 4.76 5.85 4.80
C GLY A 17 4.48 6.96 3.79
N ASP A 18 5.19 8.06 3.91
CA ASP A 18 5.40 9.01 2.83
C ASP A 18 5.87 8.22 1.61
N GLY A 19 4.95 8.03 0.65
CA GLY A 19 5.12 7.07 -0.42
C GLY A 19 6.49 7.21 -1.06
N THR A 20 7.13 6.08 -1.34
CA THR A 20 8.47 6.07 -1.96
C THR A 20 8.45 6.81 -3.30
N ASP A 21 9.60 7.26 -3.79
CA ASP A 21 9.70 7.46 -5.23
C ASP A 21 9.75 6.09 -5.93
N TYR A 22 9.45 6.07 -7.24
CA TYR A 22 9.39 4.80 -7.98
C TYR A 22 10.74 4.05 -7.97
N LYS A 23 11.88 4.75 -7.91
CA LYS A 23 13.21 4.12 -7.88
C LYS A 23 13.43 3.37 -6.56
N GLN A 24 13.03 3.96 -5.44
CA GLN A 24 13.07 3.32 -4.13
C GLN A 24 12.13 2.11 -4.07
N TYR A 25 10.91 2.24 -4.63
CA TYR A 25 9.98 1.12 -4.76
C TYR A 25 10.59 -0.06 -5.53
N VAL A 26 11.24 0.21 -6.67
CA VAL A 26 11.96 -0.82 -7.46
C VAL A 26 13.13 -1.40 -6.66
N ALA A 27 13.88 -0.58 -5.92
CA ALA A 27 14.98 -1.05 -5.07
C ALA A 27 14.51 -2.01 -3.96
N LEU A 28 13.24 -1.92 -3.54
CA LEU A 28 12.60 -2.86 -2.62
C LEU A 28 12.05 -4.13 -3.32
N GLY A 29 12.35 -4.33 -4.61
CA GLY A 29 11.83 -5.41 -5.44
C GLY A 29 10.39 -5.18 -5.90
N GLY A 30 10.03 -3.92 -6.15
CA GLY A 30 8.72 -3.55 -6.69
C GLY A 30 8.47 -4.16 -8.07
N LEU A 31 7.25 -4.65 -8.31
CA LEU A 31 6.88 -5.41 -9.52
C LEU A 31 5.83 -4.72 -10.40
N ILE A 32 5.18 -3.67 -9.91
CA ILE A 32 4.26 -2.88 -10.72
C ILE A 32 5.06 -1.86 -11.53
N ASN A 33 4.62 -1.54 -12.74
CA ASN A 33 5.31 -0.55 -13.56
C ASN A 33 5.08 0.87 -12.99
N GLU A 34 5.85 1.85 -13.47
CA GLU A 34 5.79 3.23 -12.97
C GLU A 34 4.42 3.89 -13.19
N LEU A 35 3.73 3.56 -14.29
CA LEU A 35 2.42 4.13 -14.60
C LEU A 35 1.38 3.67 -13.57
N ASP A 36 1.28 2.36 -13.33
CA ASP A 36 0.36 1.77 -12.35
C ASP A 36 0.70 2.26 -10.93
N TYR A 37 1.99 2.36 -10.62
CA TYR A 37 2.48 2.94 -9.36
C TYR A 37 1.94 4.36 -9.13
N GLN A 38 2.10 5.24 -10.11
CA GLN A 38 1.65 6.63 -10.00
C GLN A 38 0.11 6.71 -9.97
N LYS A 39 -0.59 5.96 -10.83
CA LYS A 39 -2.06 5.88 -10.82
C LYS A 39 -2.60 5.47 -9.45
N ALA A 40 -2.01 4.46 -8.82
CA ALA A 40 -2.40 4.00 -7.49
C ALA A 40 -2.16 5.09 -6.43
N LEU A 41 -1.02 5.78 -6.46
CA LEU A 41 -0.77 6.90 -5.55
C LEU A 41 -1.74 8.06 -5.76
N GLU A 42 -2.08 8.41 -7.00
CA GLU A 42 -3.04 9.46 -7.32
C GLU A 42 -4.44 9.13 -6.83
N MET A 43 -4.89 7.87 -7.04
CA MET A 43 -6.16 7.38 -6.55
C MET A 43 -6.31 7.50 -5.02
N VAL A 44 -5.21 7.32 -4.28
CA VAL A 44 -5.20 7.42 -2.82
C VAL A 44 -5.01 8.85 -2.34
N ARG A 45 -4.18 9.67 -3.01
CA ARG A 45 -3.98 11.09 -2.65
C ARG A 45 -5.28 11.90 -2.68
N GLY A 46 -6.14 11.66 -3.67
CA GLY A 46 -7.45 12.31 -3.72
C GLY A 46 -8.39 11.91 -2.57
N ARG A 47 -8.11 10.79 -1.89
CA ARG A 47 -8.99 10.17 -0.89
C ARG A 47 -8.51 10.33 0.54
N ASP A 48 -7.20 10.37 0.74
CA ASP A 48 -6.57 10.76 2.01
C ASP A 48 -7.05 12.17 2.46
N GLN A 49 -7.49 13.02 1.52
CA GLN A 49 -8.06 14.33 1.79
C GLN A 49 -9.52 14.32 2.27
N VAL A 50 -10.27 13.23 2.03
CA VAL A 50 -11.70 13.10 2.35
C VAL A 50 -12.01 11.95 3.31
N GLY A 51 -11.00 11.19 3.75
CA GLY A 51 -11.13 10.13 4.76
C GLY A 51 -11.95 8.91 4.33
N GLY A 52 -12.11 8.69 3.02
CA GLY A 52 -12.95 7.63 2.46
C GLY A 52 -12.18 6.43 1.91
N VAL A 53 -12.81 5.25 1.88
CA VAL A 53 -12.28 4.02 1.26
C VAL A 53 -12.86 3.82 -0.14
N VAL A 54 -12.16 3.07 -1.01
CA VAL A 54 -12.40 3.06 -2.47
C VAL A 54 -13.65 2.32 -2.96
N ALA A 55 -14.19 1.35 -2.23
CA ALA A 55 -15.12 0.38 -2.80
C ALA A 55 -16.58 0.59 -2.36
N ASP A 56 -17.52 0.06 -3.16
CA ASP A 56 -18.91 -0.18 -2.74
C ASP A 56 -18.91 -0.84 -1.34
N GLU A 57 -19.82 -0.44 -0.44
CA GLU A 57 -19.83 -0.85 0.98
C GLU A 57 -19.69 -2.37 1.17
N HIS A 58 -20.14 -3.16 0.20
CA HIS A 58 -20.00 -4.62 0.22
C HIS A 58 -18.61 -5.15 -0.20
N GLU A 59 -18.02 -4.62 -1.28
CA GLU A 59 -16.67 -4.98 -1.73
C GLU A 59 -15.59 -4.44 -0.79
N GLU A 60 -15.83 -3.26 -0.21
CA GLU A 60 -14.97 -2.63 0.78
C GLU A 60 -14.72 -3.57 1.96
N GLN A 61 -15.79 -4.13 2.53
CA GLN A 61 -15.66 -5.00 3.68
C GLN A 61 -14.87 -6.28 3.36
N MET A 62 -14.90 -6.77 2.12
CA MET A 62 -14.10 -7.93 1.72
C MET A 62 -12.61 -7.58 1.71
N PHE A 63 -12.21 -6.51 1.03
CA PHE A 63 -10.82 -6.09 0.96
C PHE A 63 -10.27 -5.65 2.32
N VAL A 64 -11.06 -4.92 3.10
CA VAL A 64 -10.76 -4.59 4.49
C VAL A 64 -10.45 -5.84 5.31
N ARG A 65 -11.35 -6.84 5.28
CA ARG A 65 -11.15 -8.09 6.03
C ARG A 65 -9.93 -8.85 5.55
N GLN A 66 -9.62 -8.77 4.26
CA GLN A 66 -8.46 -9.42 3.67
C GLN A 66 -7.15 -8.79 4.13
N VAL A 67 -7.04 -7.46 4.07
CA VAL A 67 -5.87 -6.75 4.58
C VAL A 67 -5.71 -6.99 6.09
N GLU A 68 -6.80 -6.93 6.87
CA GLU A 68 -6.79 -7.25 8.30
C GLU A 68 -6.34 -8.68 8.59
N ARG A 69 -6.70 -9.65 7.75
CA ARG A 69 -6.25 -11.03 7.87
C ARG A 69 -4.75 -11.14 7.63
N ILE A 70 -4.23 -10.50 6.59
CA ILE A 70 -2.79 -10.49 6.28
C ILE A 70 -2.00 -9.83 7.42
N MET A 71 -2.46 -8.67 7.91
CA MET A 71 -1.86 -7.96 9.04
C MET A 71 -1.79 -8.82 10.31
N ARG A 72 -2.86 -9.57 10.61
CA ARG A 72 -2.87 -10.55 11.72
C ARG A 72 -1.83 -11.66 11.54
N VAL A 73 -1.69 -12.20 10.33
CA VAL A 73 -0.70 -13.25 10.04
C VAL A 73 0.73 -12.75 10.27
N VAL A 74 1.03 -11.50 9.91
CA VAL A 74 2.34 -10.88 10.17
C VAL A 74 2.48 -10.27 11.58
N GLN A 75 1.53 -10.57 12.47
CA GLN A 75 1.51 -10.14 13.86
C GLN A 75 1.71 -8.62 14.00
N SER A 76 0.97 -7.87 13.20
CA SER A 76 0.96 -6.41 13.25
C SER A 76 -0.47 -5.89 13.19
N ASP A 77 -0.66 -4.71 13.79
CA ASP A 77 -1.93 -4.00 13.75
C ASP A 77 -1.80 -2.68 12.99
N PHE A 78 -2.94 -2.08 12.69
CA PHE A 78 -3.00 -0.68 12.29
C PHE A 78 -3.02 0.18 13.56
N LYS A 79 -2.07 1.09 13.67
CA LYS A 79 -1.98 1.97 14.85
C LYS A 79 -3.05 3.06 14.83
N THR A 80 -3.51 3.45 13.64
CA THR A 80 -4.58 4.43 13.46
C THR A 80 -5.55 4.02 12.35
N PRO A 81 -6.79 4.54 12.37
CA PRO A 81 -7.75 4.35 11.28
C PRO A 81 -7.24 4.84 9.91
N GLU A 82 -6.47 5.92 9.89
CA GLU A 82 -5.92 6.52 8.67
C GLU A 82 -4.89 5.60 8.04
N MET A 83 -4.02 4.97 8.84
CA MET A 83 -3.07 3.96 8.37
C MET A 83 -3.76 2.76 7.76
N ARG A 84 -4.88 2.34 8.37
CA ARG A 84 -5.72 1.27 7.84
C ARG A 84 -6.33 1.68 6.51
N ALA A 85 -6.98 2.85 6.46
CA ALA A 85 -7.63 3.37 5.26
C ALA A 85 -6.64 3.50 4.09
N ARG A 86 -5.45 4.08 4.32
CA ARG A 86 -4.43 4.24 3.28
C ARG A 86 -3.94 2.91 2.71
N ARG A 87 -3.66 1.93 3.57
CA ARG A 87 -3.23 0.58 3.14
C ARG A 87 -4.33 -0.15 2.38
N VAL A 88 -5.57 -0.07 2.83
CA VAL A 88 -6.72 -0.65 2.14
C VAL A 88 -6.93 0.05 0.79
N ASN A 89 -6.85 1.37 0.74
CA ASN A 89 -7.03 2.14 -0.49
C ASN A 89 -5.98 1.81 -1.55
N LEU A 90 -4.71 1.72 -1.17
CA LEU A 90 -3.65 1.29 -2.09
C LEU A 90 -3.87 -0.17 -2.53
N PHE A 91 -4.28 -1.04 -1.62
CA PHE A 91 -4.58 -2.42 -1.94
C PHE A 91 -5.71 -2.54 -2.96
N VAL A 92 -6.83 -1.83 -2.75
CA VAL A 92 -7.97 -1.81 -3.68
C VAL A 92 -7.57 -1.18 -5.02
N ALA A 93 -6.81 -0.08 -5.01
CA ALA A 93 -6.33 0.55 -6.23
C ALA A 93 -5.53 -0.44 -7.09
N LEU A 94 -4.61 -1.19 -6.49
CA LEU A 94 -3.83 -2.20 -7.21
C LEU A 94 -4.65 -3.44 -7.59
N ARG A 95 -5.62 -3.86 -6.76
CA ARG A 95 -6.44 -5.05 -7.01
C ARG A 95 -7.43 -4.85 -8.14
N ASN A 96 -7.98 -3.64 -8.24
CA ASN A 96 -8.99 -3.26 -9.23
C ASN A 96 -8.38 -2.67 -10.52
N ASP A 97 -7.08 -2.41 -10.55
CA ASP A 97 -6.36 -2.01 -11.77
C ASP A 97 -6.18 -3.22 -12.70
N ILE A 98 -7.29 -3.57 -13.35
CA ILE A 98 -7.42 -4.64 -14.34
C ILE A 98 -7.60 -3.98 -15.71
N GLU A 99 -6.63 -3.17 -16.16
CA GLU A 99 -6.64 -2.67 -17.54
C GLU A 99 -6.17 -3.78 -18.51
N PRO A 100 -6.97 -4.17 -19.52
CA PRO A 100 -6.56 -5.13 -20.52
C PRO A 100 -5.54 -4.48 -21.47
N GLY A 101 -4.25 -4.80 -21.31
CA GLY A 101 -3.22 -4.39 -22.25
C GLY A 101 -1.85 -4.05 -21.66
N ASN A 102 -1.73 -3.89 -20.34
CA ASN A 102 -0.43 -3.75 -19.69
C ASN A 102 0.10 -5.12 -19.24
N GLU A 103 1.35 -5.43 -19.57
CA GLU A 103 2.01 -6.74 -19.35
C GLU A 103 2.21 -7.12 -17.86
N CYS A 104 1.65 -6.38 -16.91
CA CYS A 104 1.56 -6.80 -15.51
C CYS A 104 0.12 -7.14 -15.15
N TYR A 105 -0.17 -8.42 -15.31
CA TYR A 105 -1.43 -9.08 -15.00
C TYR A 105 -1.65 -9.12 -13.46
N HIS A 106 -1.99 -8.01 -12.82
CA HIS A 106 -2.21 -7.94 -11.36
C HIS A 106 -3.34 -8.88 -10.88
N GLY A 107 -4.26 -9.25 -11.79
CA GLY A 107 -5.31 -10.22 -11.55
C GLY A 107 -4.84 -11.64 -11.18
N VAL A 108 -3.61 -12.04 -11.55
CA VAL A 108 -3.01 -13.34 -11.15
C VAL A 108 -2.08 -13.25 -9.94
N MET A 109 -1.83 -12.04 -9.41
CA MET A 109 -1.15 -11.91 -8.13
C MET A 109 -2.13 -12.28 -7.00
N GLY A 110 -1.71 -13.21 -6.13
CA GLY A 110 -2.40 -13.45 -4.87
C GLY A 110 -2.44 -12.18 -4.01
N ASP A 111 -3.46 -12.07 -3.17
CA ASP A 111 -3.70 -10.85 -2.37
C ASP A 111 -2.51 -10.51 -1.46
N GLU A 112 -1.73 -11.50 -1.01
CA GLU A 112 -0.51 -11.27 -0.23
C GLU A 112 0.59 -10.58 -1.05
N ASN A 113 0.73 -10.93 -2.33
CA ASN A 113 1.71 -10.29 -3.24
C ASN A 113 1.28 -8.85 -3.55
N ILE A 114 0.00 -8.61 -3.75
CA ILE A 114 -0.53 -7.25 -3.97
C ILE A 114 -0.30 -6.42 -2.70
N PHE A 115 -0.61 -6.97 -1.53
CA PHE A 115 -0.35 -6.26 -0.27
C PHE A 115 1.14 -6.03 0.00
N MET A 116 2.02 -6.94 -0.42
CA MET A 116 3.47 -6.70 -0.40
C MET A 116 3.87 -5.49 -1.25
N GLN A 117 3.27 -5.29 -2.43
CA GLN A 117 3.53 -4.09 -3.24
C GLN A 117 3.10 -2.83 -2.50
N VAL A 118 1.93 -2.84 -1.85
CA VAL A 118 1.47 -1.72 -1.00
C VAL A 118 2.52 -1.36 0.06
N LEU A 119 3.04 -2.35 0.79
CA LEU A 119 4.04 -2.10 1.83
C LEU A 119 5.35 -1.52 1.28
N LYS A 120 5.75 -1.91 0.06
CA LYS A 120 6.91 -1.34 -0.65
C LYS A 120 6.65 0.10 -1.07
N MET A 121 5.47 0.39 -1.64
CA MET A 121 5.07 1.75 -2.00
C MET A 121 5.06 2.68 -0.78
N MET A 122 4.75 2.16 0.41
CA MET A 122 4.73 2.90 1.66
C MET A 122 6.08 2.88 2.41
N ASN A 123 7.13 2.30 1.86
CA ASN A 123 8.43 2.13 2.53
C ASN A 123 8.33 1.55 3.95
N LEU A 124 7.64 0.42 4.13
CA LEU A 124 7.46 -0.20 5.46
C LEU A 124 8.37 -1.43 5.64
N PRO A 125 9.71 -1.27 5.76
CA PRO A 125 10.67 -2.38 5.72
C PRO A 125 10.48 -3.40 6.84
N GLY A 126 9.98 -2.97 8.01
CA GLY A 126 9.65 -3.86 9.11
C GLY A 126 8.52 -4.84 8.75
N LEU A 127 7.47 -4.36 8.09
CA LEU A 127 6.35 -5.19 7.64
C LEU A 127 6.70 -6.02 6.41
N ILE A 128 7.50 -5.47 5.48
CA ILE A 128 8.04 -6.22 4.33
C ILE A 128 8.81 -7.45 4.82
N ARG A 129 9.65 -7.30 5.85
CA ARG A 129 10.40 -8.41 6.44
C ARG A 129 9.48 -9.46 7.04
N ARG A 130 8.52 -9.06 7.89
CA ARG A 130 7.57 -9.98 8.51
C ARG A 130 6.69 -10.72 7.50
N MET A 131 6.28 -10.03 6.42
CA MET A 131 5.55 -10.67 5.33
C MET A 131 6.40 -11.73 4.62
N ARG A 132 7.69 -11.46 4.40
CA ARG A 132 8.61 -12.44 3.81
C ARG A 132 8.74 -13.69 4.68
N ASP A 133 8.82 -13.50 5.99
CA ASP A 133 8.94 -14.60 6.95
C ASP A 133 7.63 -15.41 7.05
N ALA A 134 6.48 -14.73 7.05
CA ALA A 134 5.17 -15.37 7.20
C ALA A 134 4.70 -16.10 5.93
N TYR A 135 5.19 -15.70 4.76
CA TYR A 135 4.77 -16.22 3.47
C TYR A 135 5.97 -16.51 2.56
N PRO A 136 6.74 -17.56 2.88
CA PRO A 136 7.98 -17.88 2.16
C PRO A 136 7.76 -18.32 0.71
N TYR A 137 6.51 -18.66 0.35
CA TYR A 137 6.12 -19.06 -1.01
C TYR A 137 5.82 -17.89 -1.94
N MET A 138 5.75 -16.65 -1.43
CA MET A 138 5.65 -15.48 -2.30
C MET A 138 6.91 -15.39 -3.17
N ARG A 139 6.72 -15.17 -4.48
CA ARG A 139 7.85 -14.97 -5.39
C ARG A 139 8.39 -13.56 -5.18
N PHE A 140 9.51 -13.47 -4.48
CA PHE A 140 10.34 -12.27 -4.43
C PHE A 140 11.24 -12.32 -5.66
N VAL A 141 10.73 -11.83 -6.79
CA VAL A 141 11.59 -11.50 -7.95
C VAL A 141 12.34 -10.21 -7.68
#